data_AF-A0A4R2HGL5-F1
#
_entry.id   AF-A0A4R2HGL5-F1
#
_cell.length_a   1.000
_cell.length_b   1.000
_cell.length_c   1.000
_cell.angle_alpha   90.00
_cell.angle_beta   90.00
_cell.angle_gamma   90.00
#
_symmetry.space_group_name_H-M   'P 1'
#
loop_
_entity.id
_entity.type
_entity.pdbx_description
1 polymer ?
#
loop_
_entity_poly.entity_id
_entity_poly.type
_entity_poly.pdbx_seq_one_letter_code
_entity_poly.pdbx_strand_id
1 'polypeptide(L)'
;MTDRLGSSAWSVSEARSVVAQLRHVATTGPEYDAVELFLALCDYLDQLHGSLGFDRILPEAERSALIQVVRRVRGRSAVPDADGERLVQPVNAAVTLAQGRVLAAQLESADGWQRELGLALKGLFTYLDQLYGGPGAFTELLTSAERERVASR
;
A
#
# COMPACT_ATOMS: atom_id res chain seq x y z
N MET A 1 -17.36 -5.27 12.55
CA MET A 1 -17.21 -4.31 11.43
C MET A 1 -16.25 -4.96 10.44
N THR A 2 -16.60 -5.03 9.17
CA THR A 2 -15.73 -5.60 8.13
C THR A 2 -14.66 -4.57 7.78
N ASP A 3 -13.38 -4.90 7.95
CA ASP A 3 -12.25 -4.02 7.62
C ASP A 3 -12.05 -3.96 6.11
N ARG A 4 -12.93 -3.21 5.44
CA ARG A 4 -12.94 -3.03 3.99
C ARG A 4 -11.91 -2.01 3.53
N LEU A 5 -11.30 -2.28 2.38
CA LEU A 5 -10.40 -1.35 1.70
C LEU A 5 -11.21 -0.33 0.90
N GLY A 6 -11.51 0.80 1.53
CA GLY A 6 -12.30 1.86 0.90
C GLY A 6 -13.71 1.37 0.54
N SER A 7 -14.04 1.45 -0.75
CA SER A 7 -15.35 1.06 -1.29
C SER A 7 -15.40 -0.33 -1.92
N SER A 8 -14.30 -1.10 -1.86
CA SER A 8 -14.33 -2.50 -2.32
C SER A 8 -15.26 -3.35 -1.47
N ALA A 9 -15.88 -4.35 -2.10
CA ALA A 9 -16.65 -5.37 -1.42
C ALA A 9 -15.74 -6.28 -0.54
N TRP A 10 -14.46 -6.40 -0.88
CA TRP A 10 -13.49 -7.24 -0.19
C TRP A 10 -12.96 -6.56 1.09
N SER A 11 -12.86 -7.35 2.16
CA SER A 11 -11.98 -7.04 3.29
C SER A 11 -10.51 -7.11 2.88
N VAL A 12 -9.60 -6.58 3.72
CA VAL A 12 -8.14 -6.68 3.48
C VAL A 12 -7.72 -8.13 3.27
N SER A 13 -8.10 -9.04 4.18
CA SER A 13 -7.70 -10.47 4.10
C SER A 13 -8.29 -11.18 2.87
N GLU A 14 -9.54 -10.87 2.51
CA GLU A 14 -10.17 -11.40 1.30
C GLU A 14 -9.47 -10.90 0.04
N ALA A 15 -9.20 -9.58 -0.05
CA ALA A 15 -8.52 -8.98 -1.19
C ALA A 15 -7.13 -9.60 -1.38
N ARG A 16 -6.34 -9.77 -0.31
CA ARG A 16 -5.04 -10.46 -0.37
C ARG A 16 -5.16 -11.88 -0.89
N SER A 17 -6.11 -12.65 -0.37
CA SER A 17 -6.33 -14.04 -0.76
C SER A 17 -6.74 -14.17 -2.23
N VAL A 18 -7.69 -13.33 -2.67
CA VAL A 18 -8.20 -13.32 -4.05
C VAL A 18 -7.12 -12.84 -5.02
N VAL A 19 -6.43 -11.74 -4.70
CA VAL A 19 -5.40 -11.16 -5.57
C VAL A 19 -4.20 -12.10 -5.75
N ALA A 20 -3.81 -12.83 -4.70
CA ALA A 20 -2.79 -13.87 -4.83
C ALA A 20 -3.18 -14.96 -5.85
N GLN A 21 -4.45 -15.33 -5.91
CA GLN A 21 -4.97 -16.30 -6.90
C GLN A 21 -5.09 -15.69 -8.30
N LEU A 22 -5.47 -14.41 -8.39
CA LEU A 22 -5.61 -13.67 -9.64
C LEU A 22 -4.29 -13.56 -10.42
N ARG A 23 -3.13 -13.72 -9.78
CA ARG A 23 -1.83 -13.77 -10.45
C ARG A 23 -1.75 -14.82 -11.57
N HIS A 24 -2.54 -15.89 -11.47
CA HIS A 24 -2.62 -16.94 -12.50
C HIS A 24 -3.65 -16.66 -13.60
N VAL A 25 -4.51 -15.65 -13.42
CA VAL A 25 -5.65 -15.33 -14.29
C VAL A 25 -5.50 -13.95 -14.93
N ALA A 26 -4.70 -13.05 -14.36
CA ALA A 26 -4.32 -11.79 -14.96
C ALA A 26 -3.54 -12.07 -16.25
N THR A 27 -4.18 -11.83 -17.39
CA THR A 27 -3.63 -12.17 -18.71
C THR A 27 -3.17 -10.95 -19.48
N THR A 28 -3.54 -9.75 -19.03
CA THR A 28 -3.11 -8.48 -19.63
C THR A 28 -2.04 -7.80 -18.78
N GLY A 29 -1.21 -6.94 -19.41
CA GLY A 29 -0.19 -6.16 -18.72
C GLY A 29 -0.75 -5.34 -17.54
N PRO A 30 -1.78 -4.49 -17.76
CA PRO A 30 -2.35 -3.67 -16.69
C PRO A 30 -2.93 -4.48 -15.52
N GLU A 31 -3.56 -5.63 -15.80
CA GLU A 31 -4.08 -6.52 -14.77
C GLU A 31 -2.96 -7.10 -13.92
N TYR A 32 -1.91 -7.62 -14.57
CA TYR A 32 -0.77 -8.21 -13.88
C TYR A 32 -0.02 -7.16 -13.05
N ASP A 33 0.19 -5.97 -13.61
CA ASP A 33 0.84 -4.85 -12.91
C ASP A 33 0.05 -4.41 -11.68
N ALA A 34 -1.28 -4.42 -11.76
CA ALA A 34 -2.14 -4.08 -10.64
C ALA A 34 -2.11 -5.15 -9.53
N VAL A 35 -2.08 -6.44 -9.91
CA VAL A 35 -1.92 -7.55 -8.97
C VAL A 35 -0.58 -7.43 -8.22
N GLU A 36 0.52 -7.26 -8.95
CA GLU A 36 1.84 -7.13 -8.34
C GLU A 36 1.97 -5.87 -7.48
N LEU A 37 1.40 -4.75 -7.94
CA LEU A 37 1.36 -3.52 -7.15
C LEU A 37 0.58 -3.72 -5.85
N PHE A 38 -0.60 -4.35 -5.91
CA PHE A 38 -1.41 -4.59 -4.72
C PHE A 38 -0.65 -5.42 -3.69
N LEU A 39 -0.05 -6.54 -4.13
CA LEU A 39 0.72 -7.42 -3.25
C LEU A 39 1.94 -6.69 -2.67
N ALA A 40 2.67 -5.93 -3.49
CA ALA A 40 3.84 -5.19 -3.02
C ALA A 40 3.48 -4.08 -2.01
N LEU A 41 2.32 -3.42 -2.15
CA LEU A 41 1.84 -2.45 -1.17
C LEU A 41 1.37 -3.12 0.13
N CYS A 42 0.78 -4.31 0.05
CA CYS A 42 0.48 -5.12 1.22
C CYS A 42 1.75 -5.55 1.96
N ASP A 43 2.77 -6.05 1.25
CA ASP A 43 4.06 -6.42 1.84
C ASP A 43 4.76 -5.22 2.48
N TYR A 44 4.66 -4.04 1.84
CA TYR A 44 5.17 -2.80 2.41
C TYR A 44 4.45 -2.44 3.72
N LEU A 45 3.11 -2.59 3.78
CA LEU A 45 2.33 -2.37 4.99
C LEU A 45 2.62 -3.41 6.08
N ASP A 46 2.86 -4.66 5.72
CA ASP A 46 3.31 -5.70 6.66
C ASP A 46 4.61 -5.28 7.34
N GLN A 47 5.57 -4.78 6.56
CA GLN A 47 6.83 -4.27 7.08
C GLN A 47 6.63 -3.06 8.01
N LEU A 48 5.69 -2.16 7.70
CA LEU A 48 5.36 -1.06 8.63
C LEU A 48 4.64 -1.54 9.89
N HIS A 49 3.82 -2.57 9.80
CA HIS A 49 3.07 -3.10 10.92
C HIS A 49 3.92 -4.00 11.83
N GLY A 50 5.05 -4.50 11.33
CA GLY A 50 5.93 -5.39 12.06
C GLY A 50 5.32 -6.79 12.20
N SER A 51 5.53 -7.44 13.35
CA SER A 51 5.16 -8.84 13.57
C SER A 51 3.67 -9.16 13.48
N LEU A 52 2.79 -8.14 13.55
CA LEU A 52 1.34 -8.32 13.45
C LEU A 52 0.85 -8.38 12.01
N GLY A 53 1.64 -7.90 11.04
CA GLY A 53 1.22 -7.79 9.64
C GLY A 53 0.05 -6.81 9.40
N PHE A 54 -0.28 -6.65 8.14
CA PHE A 54 -1.40 -5.89 7.62
C PHE A 54 -2.49 -6.84 7.11
N ASP A 55 -3.25 -7.37 8.07
CA ASP A 55 -4.45 -8.17 7.78
C ASP A 55 -5.75 -7.40 8.04
N ARG A 56 -5.64 -6.22 8.67
CA ARG A 56 -6.77 -5.37 9.02
C ARG A 56 -6.40 -3.90 9.02
N ILE A 57 -7.41 -3.05 8.87
CA ILE A 57 -7.26 -1.61 9.04
C ILE A 57 -7.09 -1.31 10.53
N LEU A 58 -5.99 -0.64 10.90
CA LEU A 58 -5.76 -0.28 12.29
C LEU A 58 -6.90 0.63 12.81
N PRO A 59 -7.37 0.40 14.06
CA PRO A 59 -8.25 1.33 14.76
C PRO A 59 -7.64 2.74 14.81
N GLU A 60 -8.48 3.76 14.99
CA GLU A 60 -8.04 5.15 14.91
C GLU A 60 -6.88 5.50 15.87
N ALA A 61 -6.91 4.99 17.09
CA ALA A 61 -5.84 5.21 18.07
C ALA A 61 -4.50 4.60 17.61
N GLU A 62 -4.50 3.34 17.19
CA GLU A 62 -3.32 2.64 16.68
C GLU A 62 -2.80 3.27 15.38
N ARG A 63 -3.70 3.64 14.48
CA ARG A 63 -3.37 4.34 13.24
C ARG A 63 -2.75 5.71 13.51
N SER A 64 -3.28 6.45 14.47
CA SER A 64 -2.73 7.75 14.89
C SER A 64 -1.33 7.61 15.47
N ALA A 65 -1.09 6.59 16.28
CA ALA A 65 0.25 6.29 16.78
C ALA A 65 1.23 5.98 15.63
N LEU A 66 0.81 5.16 14.66
CA LEU A 66 1.61 4.86 13.47
C LEU A 66 1.92 6.12 12.63
N ILE A 67 0.93 6.98 12.40
CA ILE A 67 1.12 8.28 11.72
C ILE A 67 2.22 9.10 12.39
N GLN A 68 2.21 9.20 13.72
CA GLN A 68 3.21 9.98 14.46
C GLN A 68 4.62 9.40 14.30
N VAL A 69 4.74 8.07 14.29
CA VAL A 69 6.03 7.39 14.08
C VAL A 69 6.52 7.62 12.65
N VAL A 70 5.68 7.42 11.63
CA VAL A 70 6.02 7.67 10.22
C VAL A 70 6.47 9.11 10.01
N ARG A 71 5.72 10.09 10.56
CA ARG A 71 6.09 11.51 10.50
C ARG A 71 7.45 11.79 11.15
N ARG A 72 7.70 11.21 12.33
CA ARG A 72 8.97 11.38 13.06
C ARG A 72 10.15 10.80 12.29
N VAL A 73 9.98 9.62 11.70
CA VAL A 73 11.02 8.96 10.91
C VAL A 73 11.32 9.76 9.65
N ARG A 74 10.29 10.19 8.90
CA ARG A 74 10.48 11.02 7.69
C ARG A 74 11.14 12.37 8.01
N GLY A 75 10.74 13.02 9.10
CA GLY A 75 11.26 14.33 9.50
C GLY A 75 12.67 14.32 10.08
N ARG A 76 13.18 13.15 10.52
CA ARG A 76 14.55 13.00 11.03
C ARG A 76 15.59 12.76 9.95
N SER A 77 15.20 12.35 8.73
CA SER A 77 16.12 12.08 7.61
C SER A 77 16.56 13.36 6.88
N ALA A 78 16.99 14.40 7.61
CA ALA A 78 17.67 15.57 7.03
C ALA A 78 19.18 15.30 6.79
N VAL A 79 19.70 14.17 7.27
CA VAL A 79 21.01 13.66 6.88
C VAL A 79 20.78 12.76 5.66
N PRO A 80 21.36 13.08 4.49
CA PRO A 80 21.24 12.23 3.31
C PRO A 80 21.88 10.89 3.64
N ASP A 81 21.05 9.86 3.73
CA ASP A 81 21.50 8.48 3.88
C ASP A 81 22.18 8.11 2.56
N ALA A 82 23.51 7.95 2.57
CA ALA A 82 24.31 7.75 1.36
C ALA A 82 23.97 6.42 0.64
N ASP A 83 23.24 5.52 1.30
CA ASP A 83 22.91 4.17 0.84
C ASP A 83 21.42 3.92 0.54
N GLY A 84 20.53 4.93 0.61
CA GLY A 84 19.08 4.68 0.54
C GLY A 84 18.27 5.75 -0.17
N GLU A 85 18.35 5.84 -1.50
CA GLU A 85 17.36 6.61 -2.26
C GLU A 85 15.95 6.04 -2.00
N ARG A 86 15.03 6.91 -1.56
CA ARG A 86 13.63 6.53 -1.39
C ARG A 86 13.05 6.16 -2.75
N LEU A 87 12.40 5.00 -2.80
CA LEU A 87 11.87 4.48 -4.04
C LEU A 87 10.50 5.10 -4.32
N VAL A 88 10.24 5.41 -5.59
CA VAL A 88 8.90 5.78 -6.08
C VAL A 88 8.14 4.60 -6.68
N GLN A 89 8.73 3.41 -6.61
CA GLN A 89 8.24 2.15 -7.17
C GLN A 89 8.56 1.01 -6.19
N PRO A 90 7.58 0.18 -5.79
CA PRO A 90 7.86 -1.04 -5.03
C PRO A 90 8.74 -2.00 -5.86
N VAL A 91 9.67 -2.69 -5.20
CA VAL A 91 10.67 -3.56 -5.88
C VAL A 91 10.04 -4.63 -6.78
N ASN A 92 8.88 -5.16 -6.39
CA ASN A 92 8.18 -6.22 -7.13
C ASN A 92 7.10 -5.69 -8.08
N ALA A 93 6.89 -4.38 -8.17
CA ALA A 93 5.86 -3.79 -9.02
C ALA A 93 6.49 -3.16 -10.27
N ALA A 94 5.93 -3.42 -11.45
CA ALA A 94 6.39 -2.82 -12.71
C ALA A 94 5.97 -1.35 -12.88
N VAL A 95 5.15 -0.83 -11.98
CA VAL A 95 4.63 0.54 -11.99
C VAL A 95 5.06 1.34 -10.77
N THR A 96 5.34 2.63 -10.99
CA THR A 96 5.55 3.62 -9.93
C THR A 96 4.27 3.85 -9.13
N LEU A 97 4.37 4.46 -7.93
CA LEU A 97 3.21 4.84 -7.12
C LEU A 97 2.26 5.78 -7.86
N ALA A 98 2.79 6.70 -8.67
CA ALA A 98 1.99 7.62 -9.48
C ALA A 98 1.23 6.87 -10.58
N GLN A 99 1.92 5.99 -11.33
CA GLN A 99 1.27 5.14 -12.34
C GLN A 99 0.25 4.19 -11.71
N GLY A 100 0.54 3.65 -10.53
CA GLY A 100 -0.35 2.79 -9.77
C GLY A 100 -1.68 3.45 -9.42
N ARG A 101 -1.69 4.75 -9.10
CA ARG A 101 -2.93 5.50 -8.87
C ARG A 101 -3.77 5.64 -10.13
N VAL A 102 -3.13 5.90 -11.27
CA VAL A 102 -3.81 5.97 -12.57
C VAL A 102 -4.39 4.60 -12.92
N LEU A 103 -3.60 3.53 -12.74
CA LEU A 103 -4.02 2.15 -12.98
C LEU A 103 -5.22 1.76 -12.11
N ALA A 104 -5.20 2.10 -10.82
CA ALA A 104 -6.31 1.84 -9.91
C ALA A 104 -7.61 2.53 -10.37
N ALA A 105 -7.52 3.78 -10.85
CA ALA A 105 -8.67 4.52 -11.38
C ALA A 105 -9.20 3.93 -12.71
N GLN A 106 -8.30 3.42 -13.56
CA GLN A 106 -8.69 2.72 -14.79
C GLN A 106 -9.44 1.43 -14.48
N LEU A 107 -8.92 0.62 -13.55
CA LEU A 107 -9.53 -0.65 -13.17
C LEU A 107 -10.87 -0.48 -12.44
N GLU A 108 -11.03 0.57 -11.63
CA GLU A 108 -12.33 0.90 -11.00
C GLU A 108 -13.45 1.11 -12.03
N SER A 109 -13.11 1.58 -13.22
CA SER A 109 -14.07 1.77 -14.32
C SER A 109 -14.40 0.48 -15.07
N ALA A 110 -13.68 -0.62 -14.79
CA ALA A 110 -13.94 -1.93 -15.37
C ALA A 110 -15.10 -2.65 -14.65
N ASP A 111 -15.37 -3.88 -15.08
CA ASP A 111 -16.36 -4.77 -14.46
C ASP A 111 -15.67 -5.96 -13.75
N GLY A 112 -16.43 -6.69 -12.94
CA GLY A 112 -15.97 -7.93 -12.31
C GLY A 112 -14.84 -7.74 -11.30
N TRP A 113 -13.86 -8.64 -11.31
CA TRP A 113 -12.77 -8.66 -10.33
C TRP A 113 -11.79 -7.51 -10.53
N GLN A 114 -11.64 -7.01 -11.75
CA GLN A 114 -10.79 -5.85 -12.06
C GLN A 114 -11.29 -4.61 -11.33
N ARG A 115 -12.61 -4.39 -11.34
CA ARG A 115 -13.26 -3.31 -10.58
C ARG A 115 -12.92 -3.37 -9.10
N GLU A 116 -13.07 -4.54 -8.49
CA GLU A 116 -12.82 -4.74 -7.08
C GLU A 116 -11.34 -4.56 -6.73
N LEU A 117 -10.41 -5.01 -7.59
CA LEU A 117 -8.98 -4.74 -7.46
C LEU A 117 -8.68 -3.24 -7.53
N GLY A 118 -9.27 -2.51 -8.49
CA GLY A 118 -9.13 -1.06 -8.61
C GLY A 118 -9.61 -0.33 -7.36
N LEU A 119 -10.78 -0.71 -6.84
CA LEU A 119 -11.33 -0.16 -5.60
C LEU A 119 -10.45 -0.48 -4.38
N ALA A 120 -9.94 -1.71 -4.27
CA ALA A 120 -9.07 -2.12 -3.18
C ALA A 120 -7.72 -1.38 -3.22
N LEU A 121 -7.13 -1.20 -4.40
CA LEU A 121 -5.93 -0.37 -4.61
C LEU A 121 -6.16 1.09 -4.21
N LYS A 122 -7.28 1.69 -4.60
CA LYS A 122 -7.64 3.05 -4.14
C LYS A 122 -7.78 3.11 -2.61
N GLY A 123 -8.36 2.08 -2.00
CA GLY A 123 -8.42 1.92 -0.55
C GLY A 123 -7.03 1.89 0.09
N LEU A 124 -6.10 1.09 -0.43
CA LEU A 124 -4.71 1.04 0.04
C LEU A 124 -4.00 2.38 -0.10
N PHE A 125 -4.10 3.04 -1.26
CA PHE A 125 -3.50 4.36 -1.46
C PHE A 125 -4.06 5.40 -0.47
N THR A 126 -5.37 5.36 -0.21
CA THR A 126 -6.01 6.25 0.76
C THR A 126 -5.49 5.98 2.17
N TYR A 127 -5.35 4.70 2.54
CA TYR A 127 -4.82 4.32 3.84
C TYR A 127 -3.36 4.78 4.00
N LEU A 128 -2.53 4.54 3.00
CA LEU A 128 -1.13 4.97 2.98
C LEU A 128 -1.00 6.50 2.99
N ASP A 129 -1.85 7.22 2.27
CA ASP A 129 -1.94 8.68 2.30
C ASP A 129 -2.19 9.19 3.72
N GLN A 130 -3.13 8.57 4.43
CA GLN A 130 -3.40 8.92 5.83
C GLN A 130 -2.17 8.70 6.72
N LEU A 131 -1.45 7.58 6.54
CA LEU A 131 -0.20 7.30 7.26
C LEU A 131 0.89 8.35 6.99
N TYR A 132 0.92 8.88 5.77
CA TYR A 132 1.97 9.79 5.28
C TYR A 132 1.67 11.27 5.48
N GLY A 133 0.46 11.62 5.92
CA GLY A 133 0.11 12.97 6.31
C GLY A 133 -1.13 13.56 5.65
N GLY A 134 -1.83 12.80 4.81
CA GLY A 134 -3.07 13.21 4.18
C GLY A 134 -3.18 12.81 2.71
N PRO A 135 -4.26 13.19 2.04
CA PRO A 135 -4.52 12.84 0.64
C PRO A 135 -3.35 13.18 -0.29
N GLY A 136 -2.88 12.21 -1.07
CA GLY A 136 -1.77 12.36 -2.00
C GLY A 136 -0.37 12.45 -1.36
N ALA A 137 -0.23 12.30 -0.04
CA ALA A 137 1.06 12.41 0.64
C ALA A 137 1.97 11.18 0.45
N PHE A 138 1.42 10.03 0.05
CA PHE A 138 2.18 8.83 -0.25
C PHE A 138 2.66 8.85 -1.71
N THR A 139 3.88 9.35 -1.89
CA THR A 139 4.55 9.49 -3.20
C THR A 139 5.86 8.72 -3.30
N GLU A 140 6.39 8.27 -2.18
CA GLU A 140 7.66 7.56 -2.04
C GLU A 140 7.56 6.54 -0.91
N LEU A 141 8.34 5.46 -1.00
CA LEU A 141 8.47 4.45 0.04
C LEU A 141 9.55 4.88 1.03
N LEU A 142 9.31 4.62 2.32
CA LEU A 142 10.37 4.66 3.34
C LEU A 142 11.49 3.69 2.97
N THR A 143 12.75 4.03 3.27
CA THR A 143 13.88 3.11 3.12
C THR A 143 13.74 1.88 4.03
N SER A 144 14.48 0.80 3.79
CA SER A 144 14.41 -0.40 4.64
C SER A 144 14.70 -0.09 6.11
N ALA A 145 15.73 0.72 6.40
CA ALA A 145 16.05 1.16 7.76
C ALA A 145 14.99 2.10 8.37
N GLU A 146 14.30 2.91 7.55
CA GLU A 146 13.14 3.69 8.00
C GLU A 146 11.97 2.78 8.36
N ARG A 147 11.68 1.75 7.56
CA ARG A 147 10.61 0.77 7.83
C ARG A 147 10.87 -0.02 9.10
N GLU A 148 12.10 -0.50 9.31
CA GLU A 148 12.49 -1.20 10.54
C GLU A 148 12.28 -0.32 11.79
N ARG A 149 12.67 0.96 11.73
CA ARG A 149 12.44 1.91 12.82
C ARG A 149 10.96 2.17 13.08
N VAL A 150 10.12 2.16 12.03
CA VAL A 150 8.67 2.25 12.19
C VAL A 150 8.14 0.98 12.85
N ALA A 151 8.58 -0.20 12.41
CA ALA A 151 8.13 -1.50 12.90
C ALA A 151 8.50 -1.75 14.37
N SER A 152 9.65 -1.25 14.83
CA SER A 152 10.17 -1.45 16.20
C SER A 152 9.57 -0.52 17.26
N ARG A 153 8.39 0.07 17.01
CA ARG A 153 7.75 1.08 17.86
C ARG A 153 7.09 0.52 19.11
#